data_AF-A0A847PWF7-F1
#
_entry.id   AF-A0A847PWF7-F1
#
_cell.length_a   1.000
_cell.length_b   1.000
_cell.length_c   1.000
_cell.angle_alpha   90.00
_cell.angle_beta   90.00
_cell.angle_gamma   90.00
#
_symmetry.space_group_name_H-M   'P 1'
#
loop_
_entity.id
_entity.type
_entity.pdbx_description
1 polymer ?
#
loop_
_entity_poly.entity_id
_entity_poly.type
_entity_poly.pdbx_seq_one_letter_code
_entity_poly.pdbx_strand_id
1 'polypeptide(L)'
;MTALILAAVLAAGALELEEGGELARAGAAWQEKGDLQGQARILGRLLEEALYAGHANRAEWLIEDLEAIGCDSSLVLYWRARLAWTCGLERLAVEWLGRVEGEPWLEHRAAGTAFVYRGMGEDACAELTASLREGNTRRRRFLSAVDLCFALLQAGRIEDALELSSLMADSFPGEGLAAYSRAMTLHAAGSDGQAVPILQSLAGQEAVDPAMADLARGLLEVISR
;
A
#
# COMPACT_ATOMS: atom_id res chain seq x y z
N MET A 1 -11.69 25.95 16.52
CA MET A 1 -10.98 24.93 15.70
C MET A 1 -11.93 23.82 15.24
N THR A 2 -12.72 23.23 16.15
CA THR A 2 -13.72 22.19 15.86
C THR A 2 -14.78 22.60 14.82
N ALA A 3 -15.25 23.85 14.84
CA ALA A 3 -16.25 24.35 13.88
C ALA A 3 -15.72 24.58 12.45
N LEU A 4 -14.41 24.83 12.29
CA LEU A 4 -13.76 25.05 10.99
C LEU A 4 -13.48 23.71 10.28
N ILE A 5 -13.15 22.68 11.05
CA ILE A 5 -13.03 21.30 10.56
C ILE A 5 -14.41 20.80 10.10
N LEU A 6 -15.48 21.09 10.87
CA LEU A 6 -16.85 20.73 10.52
C LEU A 6 -17.30 21.34 9.18
N ALA A 7 -16.99 22.62 8.94
CA ALA A 7 -17.36 23.31 7.70
C ALA A 7 -16.58 22.80 6.47
N ALA A 8 -15.32 22.40 6.64
CA ALA A 8 -14.48 21.84 5.56
C ALA A 8 -14.81 20.37 5.22
N VAL A 9 -15.36 19.61 6.16
CA VAL A 9 -15.88 18.24 5.93
C VAL A 9 -17.26 18.27 5.26
N LEU A 10 -18.04 19.33 5.45
CA LEU A 10 -19.35 19.50 4.81
C LEU A 10 -19.28 19.94 3.34
N ALA A 11 -18.16 20.48 2.88
CA ALA A 11 -18.00 20.99 1.51
C ALA A 11 -17.43 19.96 0.51
N ALA A 12 -16.61 19.01 0.97
CA ALA A 12 -16.05 17.93 0.17
C ALA A 12 -16.61 16.58 0.63
N GLY A 13 -17.06 15.74 -0.29
CA GLY A 13 -17.61 14.43 0.07
C GLY A 13 -16.52 13.49 0.63
N ALA A 14 -16.87 12.58 1.54
CA ALA A 14 -15.93 11.54 2.04
C ALA A 14 -15.18 10.79 0.92
N LEU A 15 -15.87 10.54 -0.20
CA LEU A 15 -15.26 9.93 -1.40
C LEU A 15 -14.27 10.86 -2.11
N GLU A 16 -14.56 12.15 -2.21
CA GLU A 16 -13.68 13.14 -2.83
C GLU A 16 -12.38 13.30 -2.02
N LEU A 17 -12.48 13.30 -0.69
CA LEU A 17 -11.33 13.28 0.22
C LEU A 17 -10.51 11.99 0.06
N GLU A 18 -11.18 10.84 -0.07
CA GLU A 18 -10.54 9.54 -0.29
C GLU A 18 -9.80 9.50 -1.63
N GLU A 19 -10.43 9.93 -2.71
CA GLU A 19 -9.84 10.01 -4.06
C GLU A 19 -8.71 11.04 -4.15
N GLY A 20 -8.81 12.14 -3.40
CA GLY A 20 -7.77 13.16 -3.26
C GLY A 20 -6.59 12.76 -2.37
N GLY A 21 -6.65 11.60 -1.70
CA GLY A 21 -5.58 11.10 -0.83
C GLY A 21 -5.56 11.70 0.58
N GLU A 22 -6.57 12.47 0.97
CA GLU A 22 -6.67 13.09 2.30
C GLU A 22 -7.20 12.08 3.35
N LEU A 23 -6.44 11.00 3.58
CA LEU A 23 -6.89 9.81 4.31
C LEU A 23 -7.45 10.10 5.70
N ALA A 24 -6.81 10.98 6.48
CA ALA A 24 -7.27 11.33 7.82
C ALA A 24 -8.64 12.02 7.79
N ARG A 25 -8.85 12.95 6.85
CA ARG A 25 -10.13 13.66 6.68
C ARG A 25 -11.21 12.74 6.11
N ALA A 26 -10.84 11.89 5.15
CA ALA A 26 -11.74 10.88 4.58
C ALA A 26 -12.22 9.89 5.66
N GLY A 27 -11.32 9.41 6.51
CA GLY A 27 -11.63 8.52 7.63
C GLY A 27 -12.62 9.15 8.61
N ALA A 28 -12.36 10.40 9.03
CA ALA A 28 -13.28 11.14 9.89
C ALA A 28 -14.67 11.31 9.25
N ALA A 29 -14.72 11.62 7.95
CA ALA A 29 -15.98 11.79 7.22
C ALA A 29 -16.77 10.47 7.07
N TRP A 30 -16.10 9.33 6.86
CA TRP A 30 -16.77 8.02 6.84
C TRP A 30 -17.27 7.59 8.21
N GLN A 31 -16.51 7.89 9.26
CA GLN A 31 -16.91 7.64 10.65
C GLN A 31 -18.13 8.46 11.05
N GLU A 32 -18.18 9.75 10.70
CA GLU A 32 -19.34 10.61 10.95
C GLU A 32 -20.62 10.09 10.28
N LYS A 33 -20.48 9.49 9.09
CA LYS A 33 -21.59 8.86 8.36
C LYS A 33 -21.99 7.49 8.91
N GLY A 34 -21.22 6.90 9.82
CA GLY A 34 -21.42 5.53 10.30
C GLY A 34 -21.20 4.46 9.22
N ASP A 35 -20.47 4.79 8.14
CA ASP A 35 -20.21 3.86 7.04
C ASP A 35 -18.98 3.00 7.36
N LEU A 36 -19.23 1.77 7.81
CA LEU A 36 -18.17 0.82 8.14
C LEU A 36 -17.35 0.39 6.92
N GLN A 37 -17.95 0.33 5.72
CA GLN A 37 -17.21 -0.04 4.52
C GLN A 37 -16.27 1.09 4.10
N GLY A 38 -16.71 2.34 4.21
CA GLY A 38 -15.87 3.53 4.03
C GLY A 38 -14.69 3.56 5.00
N GLN A 39 -14.96 3.32 6.28
CA GLN A 39 -13.92 3.24 7.32
C GLN A 39 -12.91 2.12 7.02
N ALA A 40 -13.37 0.93 6.66
CA ALA A 40 -12.51 -0.21 6.33
C ALA A 40 -11.57 0.09 5.15
N ARG A 41 -12.03 0.83 4.12
CA ARG A 41 -11.18 1.23 2.99
C ARG A 41 -10.05 2.15 3.41
N ILE A 42 -10.35 3.15 4.26
CA ILE A 42 -9.33 4.08 4.75
C ILE A 42 -8.34 3.37 5.67
N LEU A 43 -8.82 2.59 6.63
CA LEU A 43 -7.97 1.81 7.53
C LEU A 43 -7.08 0.83 6.75
N GLY A 44 -7.64 0.15 5.75
CA GLY A 44 -6.88 -0.74 4.87
C GLY A 44 -5.81 -0.01 4.06
N ARG A 45 -6.06 1.23 3.60
CA ARG A 45 -5.04 2.06 2.94
C ARG A 45 -3.89 2.41 3.90
N LEU A 46 -4.24 2.94 5.08
CA LEU A 46 -3.26 3.30 6.11
C LEU A 46 -2.44 2.10 6.57
N LEU A 47 -3.05 0.92 6.66
CA LEU A 47 -2.36 -0.32 7.03
C LEU A 47 -1.34 -0.73 5.97
N GLU A 48 -1.72 -0.71 4.68
CA GLU A 48 -0.80 -1.04 3.60
C GLU A 48 0.41 -0.09 3.60
N GLU A 49 0.18 1.22 3.77
CA GLU A 49 1.25 2.23 3.90
C GLU A 49 2.14 1.98 5.12
N ALA A 50 1.56 1.68 6.29
CA ALA A 50 2.30 1.36 7.50
C ALA A 50 3.17 0.09 7.35
N LEU A 51 2.64 -0.96 6.72
CA LEU A 51 3.39 -2.19 6.45
C LEU A 51 4.58 -1.94 5.50
N TYR A 52 4.37 -1.15 4.45
CA TYR A 52 5.43 -0.77 3.51
C TYR A 52 6.51 0.12 4.15
N ALA A 53 6.14 1.03 5.03
CA ALA A 53 7.06 1.89 5.78
C ALA A 53 7.77 1.17 6.94
N GLY A 54 7.36 -0.06 7.26
CA GLY A 54 7.92 -0.80 8.40
C GLY A 54 7.42 -0.34 9.78
N HIS A 55 6.26 0.33 9.84
CA HIS A 55 5.69 0.87 11.07
C HIS A 55 4.90 -0.20 11.84
N ALA A 56 5.61 -1.16 12.46
CA ALA A 56 5.02 -2.34 13.10
C ALA A 56 3.91 -2.02 14.12
N ASN A 57 4.16 -1.12 15.08
CA ASN A 57 3.17 -0.78 16.11
C ASN A 57 1.89 -0.18 15.53
N ARG A 58 2.02 0.65 14.48
CA ARG A 58 0.88 1.26 13.81
C ARG A 58 0.10 0.22 13.02
N ALA A 59 0.79 -0.66 12.31
CA ALA A 59 0.17 -1.74 11.55
C ALA A 59 -0.61 -2.68 12.47
N GLU A 60 -0.07 -3.03 13.65
CA GLU A 60 -0.75 -3.84 14.66
C GLU A 60 -2.11 -3.23 15.06
N TRP A 61 -2.15 -1.96 15.47
CA TRP A 61 -3.39 -1.29 15.86
C TRP A 61 -4.41 -1.22 14.71
N LEU A 62 -3.95 -0.95 13.49
CA LEU A 62 -4.85 -0.89 12.32
C LEU A 62 -5.43 -2.27 11.98
N ILE A 63 -4.66 -3.35 12.20
CA ILE A 63 -5.18 -4.71 12.04
C ILE A 63 -6.25 -5.01 13.09
N GLU A 64 -6.01 -4.64 14.36
CA GLU A 64 -7.00 -4.81 15.44
C GLU A 64 -8.30 -4.05 15.14
N ASP A 65 -8.22 -2.81 14.66
CA ASP A 65 -9.39 -2.02 14.26
C ASP A 65 -10.15 -2.64 13.09
N LEU A 66 -9.43 -3.12 12.06
CA LEU A 66 -10.04 -3.79 10.89
C LEU A 66 -10.71 -5.12 11.30
N GLU A 67 -10.11 -5.87 12.20
CA GLU A 67 -10.68 -7.10 12.76
C GLU A 67 -11.95 -6.79 13.57
N ALA A 68 -11.94 -5.72 14.39
CA ALA A 68 -13.08 -5.30 15.19
C ALA A 68 -14.30 -4.88 14.35
N ILE A 69 -14.09 -4.29 13.16
CA ILE A 69 -15.18 -3.94 12.24
C ILE A 69 -15.60 -5.10 11.31
N GLY A 70 -15.03 -6.30 11.50
CA GLY A 70 -15.45 -7.52 10.83
C GLY A 70 -14.83 -7.74 9.45
N CYS A 71 -13.59 -7.28 9.23
CA CYS A 71 -12.85 -7.66 8.03
C CYS A 71 -12.62 -9.19 7.95
N ASP A 72 -12.52 -9.66 6.72
CA ASP A 72 -12.29 -11.07 6.40
C ASP A 72 -11.04 -11.63 7.10
N SER A 73 -11.16 -12.79 7.73
CA SER A 73 -10.09 -13.38 8.53
C SER A 73 -8.87 -13.77 7.70
N SER A 74 -9.05 -14.08 6.41
CA SER A 74 -7.92 -14.41 5.53
C SER A 74 -7.14 -13.16 5.14
N LEU A 75 -7.81 -12.02 4.95
CA LEU A 75 -7.14 -10.72 4.81
C LEU A 75 -6.40 -10.33 6.09
N VAL A 76 -7.01 -10.54 7.26
CA VAL A 76 -6.34 -10.29 8.54
C VAL A 76 -5.10 -11.17 8.69
N LEU A 77 -5.18 -12.47 8.37
CA LEU A 77 -4.03 -13.37 8.38
C LEU A 77 -2.92 -12.90 7.43
N TYR A 78 -3.28 -12.47 6.22
CA TYR A 78 -2.33 -11.92 5.26
C TYR A 78 -1.60 -10.69 5.82
N TRP A 79 -2.32 -9.74 6.43
CA TRP A 79 -1.69 -8.57 7.05
C TRP A 79 -0.83 -8.92 8.27
N ARG A 80 -1.28 -9.85 9.12
CA ARG A 80 -0.49 -10.36 10.26
C ARG A 80 0.81 -11.02 9.80
N ALA A 81 0.78 -11.75 8.68
CA ALA A 81 1.97 -12.34 8.10
C ALA A 81 2.97 -11.28 7.61
N ARG A 82 2.49 -10.21 6.97
CA ARG A 82 3.33 -9.07 6.56
C ARG A 82 3.88 -8.30 7.75
N LEU A 83 3.10 -8.14 8.82
CA LEU A 83 3.59 -7.56 10.07
C LEU A 83 4.69 -8.41 10.70
N ALA A 84 4.54 -9.74 10.72
CA ALA A 84 5.58 -10.64 11.20
C ALA A 84 6.89 -10.44 10.44
N TRP A 85 6.83 -10.22 9.12
CA TRP A 85 7.99 -9.88 8.30
C TRP A 85 8.63 -8.55 8.74
N THR A 86 7.83 -7.49 8.90
CA THR A 86 8.30 -6.18 9.40
C THR A 86 9.00 -6.29 10.75
N CYS A 87 8.57 -7.22 11.62
CA CYS A 87 9.18 -7.49 12.91
C CYS A 87 10.42 -8.40 12.86
N GLY A 88 10.91 -8.79 11.67
CA GLY A 88 12.05 -9.68 11.50
C GLY A 88 11.75 -11.16 11.76
N LEU A 89 10.46 -11.54 11.82
CA LEU A 89 10.02 -12.93 12.02
C LEU A 89 9.82 -13.63 10.66
N GLU A 90 10.85 -13.63 9.83
CA GLU A 90 10.79 -14.03 8.41
C GLU A 90 10.18 -15.42 8.19
N ARG A 91 10.63 -16.42 8.95
CA ARG A 91 10.12 -17.80 8.86
C ARG A 91 8.63 -17.87 9.16
N LEU A 92 8.18 -17.12 10.17
CA LEU A 92 6.79 -17.09 10.61
C LEU A 92 5.92 -16.39 9.56
N ALA A 93 6.40 -15.26 9.02
CA ALA A 93 5.72 -14.53 7.95
C ALA A 93 5.44 -15.42 6.75
N VAL A 94 6.47 -16.13 6.27
CA VAL A 94 6.37 -17.04 5.14
C VAL A 94 5.45 -18.24 5.44
N GLU A 95 5.51 -18.78 6.66
CA GLU A 95 4.61 -19.86 7.08
C GLU A 95 3.14 -19.40 7.07
N TRP A 96 2.86 -18.22 7.61
CA TRP A 96 1.50 -17.67 7.66
C TRP A 96 0.96 -17.27 6.30
N LEU A 97 1.79 -16.71 5.42
CA LEU A 97 1.41 -16.47 4.02
C LEU A 97 0.99 -17.76 3.31
N GLY A 98 1.68 -18.88 3.58
CA GLY A 98 1.32 -20.20 3.04
C GLY A 98 0.04 -20.82 3.61
N ARG A 99 -0.58 -20.17 4.61
CA ARG A 99 -1.85 -20.58 5.22
C ARG A 99 -3.01 -19.67 4.86
N VAL A 100 -2.77 -18.64 4.05
CA VAL A 100 -3.83 -17.76 3.55
C VAL A 100 -4.64 -18.54 2.51
N GLU A 101 -5.91 -18.76 2.82
CA GLU A 101 -6.89 -19.45 1.98
C GLU A 101 -8.06 -18.51 1.70
N GLY A 102 -8.73 -18.62 0.56
CA GLY A 102 -9.95 -17.86 0.29
C GLY A 102 -10.17 -17.58 -1.18
N GLU A 103 -10.30 -16.29 -1.52
CA GLU A 103 -10.48 -15.92 -2.92
C GLU A 103 -9.14 -16.05 -3.68
N PRO A 104 -9.16 -16.53 -4.96
CA PRO A 104 -7.95 -16.77 -5.72
C PRO A 104 -6.99 -15.58 -5.81
N TRP A 105 -7.50 -14.35 -5.88
CA TRP A 105 -6.64 -13.16 -5.89
C TRP A 105 -5.78 -13.07 -4.61
N LEU A 106 -6.34 -13.36 -3.45
CA LEU A 106 -5.63 -13.24 -2.17
C LEU A 106 -4.64 -14.39 -1.99
N GLU A 107 -5.00 -15.60 -2.43
CA GLU A 107 -4.11 -16.76 -2.41
C GLU A 107 -2.86 -16.51 -3.27
N HIS A 108 -3.07 -16.05 -4.52
CA HIS A 108 -1.99 -15.65 -5.41
C HIS A 108 -1.18 -14.48 -4.86
N ARG A 109 -1.85 -13.48 -4.27
CA ARG A 109 -1.16 -12.35 -3.61
C ARG A 109 -0.25 -12.84 -2.49
N ALA A 110 -0.74 -13.70 -1.62
CA ALA A 110 0.00 -14.26 -0.48
C ALA A 110 1.19 -15.12 -0.94
N ALA A 111 0.99 -16.00 -1.93
CA ALA A 111 2.07 -16.79 -2.53
C ALA A 111 3.15 -15.89 -3.15
N GLY A 112 2.73 -14.88 -3.92
CA GLY A 112 3.61 -13.88 -4.52
C GLY A 112 4.43 -13.11 -3.49
N THR A 113 3.79 -12.61 -2.42
CA THR A 113 4.49 -11.95 -1.30
C THR A 113 5.50 -12.89 -0.64
N ALA A 114 5.16 -14.17 -0.46
CA ALA A 114 6.09 -15.15 0.12
C ALA A 114 7.31 -15.38 -0.78
N PHE A 115 7.15 -15.37 -2.10
CA PHE A 115 8.26 -15.44 -3.04
C PHE A 115 9.13 -14.18 -3.00
N VAL A 116 8.53 -12.97 -2.90
CA VAL A 116 9.29 -11.72 -2.71
C VAL A 116 10.16 -11.82 -1.45
N TYR A 117 9.60 -12.28 -0.33
CA TYR A 117 10.32 -12.44 0.94
C TYR A 117 11.47 -13.46 0.87
N ARG A 118 11.40 -14.43 -0.04
CA ARG A 118 12.46 -15.42 -0.28
C ARG A 118 13.47 -15.00 -1.35
N GLY A 119 13.32 -13.83 -1.96
CA GLY A 119 14.18 -13.38 -3.05
C GLY A 119 13.92 -14.08 -4.39
N MET A 120 12.75 -14.71 -4.55
CA MET A 120 12.38 -15.47 -5.74
C MET A 120 11.58 -14.59 -6.71
N GLY A 121 12.25 -13.60 -7.31
CA GLY A 121 11.60 -12.52 -8.07
C GLY A 121 10.73 -12.99 -9.26
N GLU A 122 11.19 -13.97 -10.04
CA GLU A 122 10.43 -14.47 -11.20
C GLU A 122 9.16 -15.23 -10.77
N ASP A 123 9.26 -16.09 -9.74
CA ASP A 123 8.11 -16.79 -9.19
C ASP A 123 7.11 -15.81 -8.56
N ALA A 124 7.62 -14.78 -7.87
CA ALA A 124 6.79 -13.69 -7.35
C ALA A 124 6.03 -12.95 -8.47
N CYS A 125 6.70 -12.66 -9.58
CA CYS A 125 6.07 -12.01 -10.73
C CYS A 125 4.94 -12.84 -11.32
N ALA A 126 5.11 -14.16 -11.41
CA ALA A 126 4.09 -15.07 -11.93
C ALA A 126 2.83 -15.05 -11.05
N GLU A 127 2.99 -15.23 -9.75
CA GLU A 127 1.88 -15.25 -8.79
C GLU A 127 1.18 -13.88 -8.69
N LEU A 128 1.93 -12.77 -8.61
CA LEU A 128 1.33 -11.43 -8.48
C LEU A 128 0.64 -10.98 -9.78
N THR A 129 1.10 -11.47 -10.93
CA THR A 129 0.39 -11.31 -12.20
C THR A 129 -0.93 -12.07 -12.20
N ALA A 130 -0.97 -13.29 -11.65
CA ALA A 130 -2.20 -14.05 -11.48
C ALA A 130 -3.16 -13.33 -10.51
N SER A 131 -2.65 -12.86 -9.36
CA SER A 131 -3.40 -12.04 -8.39
C SER A 131 -4.05 -10.82 -9.05
N LEU A 132 -3.30 -10.10 -9.90
CA LEU A 132 -3.80 -8.93 -10.62
C LEU A 132 -4.95 -9.30 -11.58
N ARG A 133 -4.89 -10.46 -12.25
CA ARG A 133 -5.94 -10.94 -13.17
C ARG A 133 -7.19 -11.38 -12.42
N GLU A 134 -7.02 -12.10 -11.31
CA GLU A 134 -8.11 -12.62 -10.47
C GLU A 134 -8.79 -11.53 -9.61
N GLY A 135 -8.12 -10.39 -9.40
CA GLY A 135 -8.69 -9.24 -8.71
C GLY A 135 -9.97 -8.74 -9.39
N ASN A 136 -11.11 -8.91 -8.74
CA ASN A 136 -12.43 -8.51 -9.25
C ASN A 136 -12.81 -7.05 -8.95
N THR A 137 -12.03 -6.34 -8.13
CA THR A 137 -12.21 -4.91 -7.86
C THR A 137 -10.98 -4.11 -8.22
N ARG A 138 -11.18 -2.82 -8.53
CA ARG A 138 -10.10 -1.87 -8.81
C ARG A 138 -9.06 -1.83 -7.68
N ARG A 139 -9.49 -1.89 -6.41
CA ARG A 139 -8.60 -1.86 -5.25
C ARG A 139 -7.75 -3.13 -5.12
N ARG A 140 -8.32 -4.32 -5.32
CA ARG A 140 -7.58 -5.60 -5.29
C ARG A 140 -6.49 -5.64 -6.35
N ARG A 141 -6.83 -5.16 -7.56
CA ARG A 141 -5.87 -5.02 -8.66
C ARG A 141 -4.75 -4.03 -8.32
N PHE A 142 -5.10 -2.87 -7.77
CA PHE A 142 -4.12 -1.88 -7.33
C PHE A 142 -3.12 -2.48 -6.33
N LEU A 143 -3.61 -3.14 -5.28
CA LEU A 143 -2.76 -3.74 -4.26
C LEU A 143 -1.83 -4.84 -4.83
N SER A 144 -2.35 -5.66 -5.74
CA SER A 144 -1.55 -6.66 -6.46
C SER A 144 -0.48 -6.02 -7.35
N ALA A 145 -0.82 -4.91 -8.01
CA ALA A 145 0.10 -4.18 -8.89
C ALA A 145 1.23 -3.48 -8.10
N VAL A 146 0.93 -2.95 -6.91
CA VAL A 146 1.97 -2.42 -6.01
C VAL A 146 2.96 -3.52 -5.67
N ASP A 147 2.49 -4.66 -5.16
CA ASP A 147 3.35 -5.79 -4.81
C ASP A 147 4.13 -6.31 -6.04
N LEU A 148 3.50 -6.36 -7.22
CA LEU A 148 4.12 -6.78 -8.48
C LEU A 148 5.26 -5.83 -8.90
N CYS A 149 5.13 -4.52 -8.68
CA CYS A 149 6.24 -3.58 -8.94
C CYS A 149 7.50 -3.96 -8.13
N PHE A 150 7.36 -4.35 -6.86
CA PHE A 150 8.50 -4.80 -6.05
C PHE A 150 9.08 -6.12 -6.59
N ALA A 151 8.23 -7.07 -6.99
CA ALA A 151 8.69 -8.33 -7.58
C ALA A 151 9.44 -8.13 -8.89
N LEU A 152 8.94 -7.25 -9.77
CA LEU A 152 9.60 -6.91 -11.05
C LEU A 152 10.97 -6.29 -10.82
N LEU A 153 11.10 -5.36 -9.88
CA LEU A 153 12.39 -4.79 -9.50
C LEU A 153 13.34 -5.84 -8.94
N GLN A 154 12.86 -6.73 -8.06
CA GLN A 154 13.65 -7.84 -7.52
C GLN A 154 14.13 -8.80 -8.61
N ALA A 155 13.31 -9.03 -9.64
CA ALA A 155 13.66 -9.83 -10.82
C ALA A 155 14.56 -9.10 -11.83
N GLY A 156 14.86 -7.81 -11.62
CA GLY A 156 15.63 -6.99 -12.55
C GLY A 156 14.86 -6.56 -13.81
N ARG A 157 13.53 -6.69 -13.83
CA ARG A 157 12.63 -6.31 -14.94
C ARG A 157 12.22 -4.84 -14.81
N ILE A 158 13.20 -3.95 -14.94
CA ILE A 158 13.04 -2.52 -14.65
C ILE A 158 12.05 -1.84 -15.61
N GLU A 159 12.10 -2.18 -16.90
CA GLU A 159 11.22 -1.60 -17.92
C GLU A 159 9.75 -1.93 -17.65
N ASP A 160 9.46 -3.19 -17.32
CA ASP A 160 8.10 -3.63 -16.97
C ASP A 160 7.62 -2.95 -15.68
N ALA A 161 8.51 -2.77 -14.70
CA ALA A 161 8.19 -2.07 -13.46
C ALA A 161 7.88 -0.58 -13.71
N LEU A 162 8.62 0.07 -14.61
CA LEU A 162 8.36 1.45 -15.03
C LEU A 162 7.01 1.60 -15.73
N GLU A 163 6.67 0.69 -16.65
CA GLU A 163 5.37 0.70 -17.33
C GLU A 163 4.23 0.55 -16.32
N LEU A 164 4.30 -0.48 -15.46
CA LEU A 164 3.26 -0.75 -14.47
C LEU A 164 3.11 0.40 -13.46
N SER A 165 4.22 0.91 -12.93
CA SER A 165 4.19 2.01 -11.95
C SER A 165 3.69 3.33 -12.54
N SER A 166 3.95 3.60 -13.82
CA SER A 166 3.38 4.76 -14.52
C SER A 166 1.87 4.63 -14.67
N LEU A 167 1.39 3.46 -15.13
CA LEU A 167 -0.04 3.17 -15.24
C LEU A 167 -0.76 3.28 -13.89
N MET A 168 -0.13 2.81 -12.80
CA MET A 168 -0.67 2.96 -11.45
C MET A 168 -0.76 4.43 -11.03
N ALA A 169 0.32 5.20 -11.19
CA ALA A 169 0.33 6.61 -10.79
C ALA A 169 -0.73 7.44 -11.56
N ASP A 170 -0.90 7.17 -12.86
CA ASP A 170 -1.88 7.86 -13.69
C ASP A 170 -3.32 7.43 -13.32
N SER A 171 -3.51 6.17 -12.96
CA SER A 171 -4.81 5.63 -12.56
C SER A 171 -5.19 6.00 -11.13
N PHE A 172 -4.22 6.32 -10.26
CA PHE A 172 -4.45 6.54 -8.83
C PHE A 172 -3.64 7.74 -8.30
N PRO A 173 -3.92 8.96 -8.78
CA PRO A 173 -3.11 10.14 -8.47
C PRO A 173 -3.11 10.54 -6.99
N GLY A 174 -4.13 10.15 -6.21
CA GLY A 174 -4.22 10.36 -4.76
C GLY A 174 -3.71 9.20 -3.90
N GLU A 175 -3.11 8.16 -4.49
CA GLU A 175 -2.52 7.04 -3.74
C GLU A 175 -1.02 7.26 -3.52
N GLY A 176 -0.61 7.41 -2.24
CA GLY A 176 0.79 7.58 -1.87
C GLY A 176 1.66 6.42 -2.35
N LEU A 177 1.19 5.18 -2.21
CA LEU A 177 1.90 3.99 -2.71
C LEU A 177 2.07 3.98 -4.24
N ALA A 178 1.12 4.52 -5.00
CA ALA A 178 1.26 4.59 -6.46
C ALA A 178 2.40 5.55 -6.85
N ALA A 179 2.41 6.73 -6.24
CA ALA A 179 3.46 7.73 -6.44
C ALA A 179 4.83 7.20 -5.97
N TYR A 180 4.88 6.52 -4.82
CA TYR A 180 6.11 5.94 -4.29
C TYR A 180 6.64 4.81 -5.16
N SER A 181 5.78 3.88 -5.61
CA SER A 181 6.20 2.81 -6.53
C SER A 181 6.81 3.39 -7.82
N ARG A 182 6.23 4.47 -8.37
CA ARG A 182 6.81 5.18 -9.52
C ARG A 182 8.16 5.83 -9.21
N ALA A 183 8.31 6.47 -8.05
CA ALA A 183 9.58 7.06 -7.67
C ALA A 183 10.68 6.00 -7.48
N MET A 184 10.33 4.87 -6.85
CA MET A 184 11.24 3.75 -6.64
C MET A 184 11.68 3.12 -7.97
N THR A 185 10.77 2.90 -8.92
CA THR A 185 11.11 2.35 -10.24
C THR A 185 11.94 3.33 -11.07
N LEU A 186 11.64 4.63 -11.01
CA LEU A 186 12.46 5.68 -11.64
C LEU A 186 13.89 5.69 -11.08
N HIS A 187 14.05 5.56 -9.76
CA HIS A 187 15.36 5.45 -9.13
C HIS A 187 16.10 4.20 -9.62
N ALA A 188 15.44 3.03 -9.62
CA ALA A 188 16.04 1.79 -10.13
C ALA A 188 16.48 1.90 -11.60
N ALA A 189 15.79 2.70 -12.40
CA ALA A 189 16.14 3.02 -13.78
C ALA A 189 17.21 4.12 -13.95
N GLY A 190 17.78 4.64 -12.85
CA GLY A 190 18.76 5.72 -12.87
C GLY A 190 18.19 7.10 -13.23
N SER A 191 16.87 7.27 -13.13
CA SER A 191 16.15 8.50 -13.47
C SER A 191 15.85 9.36 -12.22
N ASP A 192 16.85 9.59 -11.38
CA ASP A 192 16.69 10.28 -10.09
C ASP A 192 16.14 11.71 -10.23
N GLY A 193 16.46 12.40 -11.33
CA GLY A 193 15.89 13.73 -11.63
C GLY A 193 14.36 13.74 -11.74
N GLN A 194 13.75 12.58 -12.04
CA GLN A 194 12.29 12.40 -12.05
C GLN A 194 11.77 11.80 -10.73
N ALA A 195 12.55 10.95 -10.05
CA ALA A 195 12.16 10.34 -8.79
C ALA A 195 12.12 11.35 -7.63
N VAL A 196 13.15 12.18 -7.49
CA VAL A 196 13.33 13.10 -6.36
C VAL A 196 12.16 14.06 -6.16
N PRO A 197 11.62 14.75 -7.20
CA PRO A 197 10.48 15.65 -7.02
C PRO A 197 9.22 14.93 -6.49
N ILE A 198 8.99 13.68 -6.90
CA ILE A 198 7.87 12.87 -6.41
C ILE A 198 8.05 12.57 -4.92
N LEU A 199 9.24 12.15 -4.52
CA LEU A 199 9.55 11.84 -3.13
C LEU A 199 9.51 13.07 -2.22
N GLN A 200 10.00 14.22 -2.69
CA GLN A 200 9.90 15.48 -1.96
C GLN A 200 8.43 15.88 -1.74
N SER A 201 7.58 15.67 -2.74
CA SER A 201 6.15 15.90 -2.62
C SER A 201 5.52 15.00 -1.55
N LEU A 202 5.83 13.70 -1.56
CA LEU A 202 5.32 12.76 -0.54
C LEU A 202 5.86 13.08 0.86
N ALA A 203 7.11 13.50 0.98
CA ALA A 203 7.74 13.78 2.27
C ALA A 203 7.26 15.09 2.92
N GLY A 204 6.81 16.07 2.12
CA GLY A 204 6.59 17.45 2.56
C GLY A 204 5.13 17.90 2.69
N GLN A 205 4.16 17.11 2.23
CA GLN A 205 2.75 17.50 2.27
C GLN A 205 2.07 17.10 3.59
N GLU A 206 1.36 18.04 4.22
CA GLU A 206 0.64 17.80 5.49
C GLU A 206 -0.47 16.74 5.37
N ALA A 207 -1.10 16.63 4.20
CA ALA A 207 -2.17 15.66 3.95
C ALA A 207 -1.68 14.23 3.73
N VAL A 208 -0.36 14.02 3.53
CA VAL A 208 0.22 12.69 3.29
C VAL A 208 0.33 11.94 4.62
N ASP A 209 0.03 10.64 4.57
CA ASP A 209 0.18 9.78 5.73
C ASP A 209 1.63 9.78 6.24
N PRO A 210 1.87 9.88 7.57
CA PRO A 210 3.22 9.86 8.12
C PRO A 210 4.07 8.65 7.69
N ALA A 211 3.47 7.46 7.52
CA ALA A 211 4.20 6.28 7.05
C ALA A 211 4.70 6.47 5.62
N MET A 212 3.89 7.07 4.75
CA MET A 212 4.32 7.40 3.39
C MET A 212 5.38 8.49 3.36
N ALA A 213 5.27 9.51 4.21
CA ALA A 213 6.27 10.55 4.31
C ALA A 213 7.63 9.99 4.78
N ASP A 214 7.63 9.07 5.75
CA ASP A 214 8.82 8.39 6.25
C ASP A 214 9.44 7.47 5.18
N LEU A 215 8.61 6.70 4.49
CA LEU A 215 9.05 5.84 3.39
C LEU A 215 9.70 6.64 2.25
N ALA A 216 9.12 7.81 1.90
CA ALA A 216 9.68 8.71 0.89
C ALA A 216 11.02 9.33 1.34
N ARG A 217 11.13 9.75 2.61
CA ARG A 217 12.38 10.26 3.19
C ARG A 217 13.48 9.20 3.18
N GLY A 218 13.15 7.95 3.52
CA GLY A 218 14.09 6.83 3.46
C GLY A 218 14.69 6.65 2.06
N LEU A 219 13.88 6.73 1.00
CA LEU A 219 14.40 6.60 -0.37
C LEU A 219 15.21 7.84 -0.80
N LEU A 220 14.83 9.05 -0.39
CA LEU A 220 15.64 10.26 -0.63
C LEU A 220 17.03 10.16 0.00
N GLU A 221 17.14 9.59 1.19
CA GLU A 221 18.43 9.36 1.85
C GLU A 221 19.29 8.36 1.08
N VAL A 222 18.69 7.34 0.45
CA VAL A 222 19.41 6.38 -0.39
C VAL A 222 19.93 7.05 -1.66
N ILE A 223 19.10 7.84 -2.35
CA ILE A 223 19.49 8.55 -3.59
C ILE A 223 20.63 9.56 -3.34
N SER A 224 20.70 10.12 -2.13
CA SER A 224 21.68 11.15 -1.79
C SER A 224 23.07 10.60 -1.41
N ARG A 225 23.26 9.28 -1.35
CA ARG A 225 24.53 8.61 -0.99
C ARG A 225 25.32 8.21 -2.22
#